data_AF-A0A6D0INP4-F1
#
_entry.id   AF-A0A6D0INP4-F1
#
_cell.length_a   1.000
_cell.length_b   1.000
_cell.length_c   1.000
_cell.angle_alpha   90.00
_cell.angle_beta   90.00
_cell.angle_gamma   90.00
#
_symmetry.space_group_name_H-M   'P 1'
#
loop_
_entity.id
_entity.type
_entity.pdbx_description
1 polymer ?
#
loop_
_entity_poly.entity_id
_entity_poly.type
_entity_poly.pdbx_seq_one_letter_code
_entity_poly.pdbx_strand_id
1 'polypeptide(L)'
;LKAGAVAGVSHLRNPVLAARLVMEQSPHVMMIGEGAENFAFARGMERVSPEIFSTPLRYEQLLAARKEGATVLDHSGAPLDEKQKMGTVGAVALDLDGNLAAATSTGGMTNKLPGRVGDSPLVGAGCYANNASVAVSCTGTGEVFIRALAAYDIAALMDYGGLSLAEACERVV
;
A
#
# COMPACT_ATOMS: atom_id res chain seq x y z
N LEU A 1 -18.79 -0.68 -3.30
CA LEU A 1 -17.45 -1.26 -3.07
C LEU A 1 -16.48 -0.94 -4.22
N LYS A 2 -16.43 0.31 -4.69
CA LYS A 2 -15.43 0.69 -5.71
C LYS A 2 -14.04 0.68 -5.07
N ALA A 3 -13.02 0.44 -5.88
CA ALA A 3 -11.62 0.55 -5.48
C ALA A 3 -10.79 1.12 -6.64
N GLY A 4 -9.63 1.68 -6.31
CA GLY A 4 -8.66 2.14 -7.28
C GLY A 4 -7.25 1.90 -6.76
N ALA A 5 -6.35 1.49 -7.64
CA ALA A 5 -4.98 1.15 -7.29
C ALA A 5 -4.01 1.46 -8.43
N VAL A 6 -2.79 1.84 -8.05
CA VAL A 6 -1.65 1.97 -8.95
C VAL A 6 -0.45 1.20 -8.40
N ALA A 7 0.32 0.55 -9.27
CA ALA A 7 1.57 -0.11 -8.88
C ALA A 7 2.70 0.20 -9.87
N GLY A 8 3.93 0.32 -9.36
CA GLY A 8 5.11 0.54 -10.21
C GLY A 8 5.18 1.89 -10.90
N VAL A 9 4.54 2.93 -10.34
CA VAL A 9 4.62 4.31 -10.84
C VAL A 9 5.85 5.04 -10.26
N SER A 10 6.49 5.86 -11.08
CA SER A 10 7.69 6.63 -10.74
C SER A 10 7.53 8.14 -11.02
N HIS A 11 6.55 8.53 -11.84
CA HIS A 11 6.38 9.89 -12.34
C HIS A 11 5.15 10.63 -11.79
N LEU A 12 4.58 10.16 -10.68
CA LEU A 12 3.42 10.76 -10.02
C LEU A 12 3.73 11.06 -8.55
N ARG A 13 3.67 12.34 -8.15
CA ARG A 13 4.01 12.80 -6.79
C ARG A 13 3.21 12.08 -5.70
N ASN A 14 1.93 11.82 -5.96
CA ASN A 14 1.00 11.27 -4.98
C ASN A 14 0.28 10.04 -5.56
N PRO A 15 0.84 8.83 -5.40
CA PRO A 15 0.22 7.60 -5.89
C PRO A 15 -1.21 7.36 -5.38
N VAL A 16 -1.52 7.77 -4.14
CA VAL A 16 -2.88 7.66 -3.57
C VAL A 16 -3.92 8.51 -4.33
N LEU A 17 -3.52 9.68 -4.85
CA LEU A 17 -4.41 10.51 -5.69
C LEU A 17 -4.60 9.88 -7.07
N ALA A 18 -3.56 9.26 -7.63
CA ALA A 18 -3.67 8.50 -8.87
C ALA A 18 -4.58 7.27 -8.71
N ALA A 19 -4.48 6.55 -7.58
CA ALA A 19 -5.37 5.45 -7.24
C ALA A 19 -6.84 5.93 -7.12
N ARG A 20 -7.08 7.07 -6.46
CA ARG A 20 -8.42 7.71 -6.42
C ARG A 20 -8.94 8.03 -7.83
N LEU A 21 -8.06 8.52 -8.70
CA LEU A 21 -8.39 8.84 -10.09
C LEU A 21 -8.77 7.60 -10.90
N VAL A 22 -8.07 6.47 -10.70
CA VAL A 22 -8.45 5.18 -11.29
C VAL A 22 -9.86 4.78 -10.84
N MET A 23 -10.15 4.90 -9.53
CA MET A 23 -11.46 4.56 -8.97
C MET A 23 -12.61 5.42 -9.54
N GLU A 24 -12.38 6.70 -9.77
CA GLU A 24 -13.44 7.66 -10.11
C GLU A 24 -13.57 7.96 -11.59
N GLN A 25 -12.47 7.95 -12.32
CA GLN A 25 -12.38 8.42 -13.71
C GLN A 25 -11.98 7.33 -14.70
N SER A 26 -12.12 6.07 -14.30
CA SER A 26 -11.98 4.90 -15.16
C SER A 26 -13.01 3.82 -14.80
N PRO A 27 -13.30 2.87 -15.71
CA PRO A 27 -14.08 1.68 -15.40
C PRO A 27 -13.25 0.56 -14.75
N HIS A 28 -11.98 0.80 -14.43
CA HIS A 28 -11.02 -0.19 -13.94
C HIS A 28 -10.73 -0.04 -12.44
N VAL A 29 -10.19 -1.10 -11.84
CA VAL A 29 -9.79 -1.11 -10.43
C VAL A 29 -8.29 -0.88 -10.25
N MET A 30 -7.45 -1.37 -11.16
CA MET A 30 -5.99 -1.32 -11.01
C MET A 30 -5.32 -0.98 -12.34
N MET A 31 -4.30 -0.11 -12.28
CA MET A 31 -3.40 0.17 -13.40
C MET A 31 -1.94 0.08 -12.93
N ILE A 32 -1.01 -0.20 -13.85
CA ILE A 32 0.41 -0.36 -13.52
C ILE A 32 1.33 0.43 -14.44
N GLY A 33 2.51 0.79 -13.92
CA GLY A 33 3.63 1.34 -14.68
C GLY A 33 3.26 2.56 -15.52
N GLU A 34 3.88 2.65 -16.70
CA GLU A 34 3.70 3.76 -17.64
C GLU A 34 2.24 3.92 -18.08
N GLY A 35 1.47 2.83 -18.17
CA GLY A 35 0.05 2.90 -18.50
C GLY A 35 -0.77 3.67 -17.46
N ALA A 36 -0.49 3.44 -16.16
CA ALA A 36 -1.11 4.18 -15.07
C ALA A 36 -0.71 5.66 -15.07
N GLU A 37 0.56 5.94 -15.37
CA GLU A 37 1.09 7.31 -15.46
C GLU A 37 0.45 8.08 -16.61
N ASN A 38 0.44 7.50 -17.82
CA ASN A 38 -0.18 8.12 -18.99
C ASN A 38 -1.68 8.36 -18.79
N PHE A 39 -2.38 7.44 -18.12
CA PHE A 39 -3.77 7.65 -17.72
C PHE A 39 -3.91 8.88 -16.80
N ALA A 40 -3.08 8.99 -15.78
CA ALA A 40 -3.10 10.12 -14.84
C ALA A 40 -2.76 11.45 -15.53
N PHE A 41 -1.76 11.47 -16.42
CA PHE A 41 -1.40 12.65 -17.20
C PHE A 41 -2.52 13.09 -18.14
N ALA A 42 -3.22 12.14 -18.76
CA ALA A 42 -4.39 12.40 -19.59
C ALA A 42 -5.60 12.94 -18.80
N ARG A 43 -5.50 13.07 -17.48
CA ARG A 43 -6.47 13.68 -16.57
C ARG A 43 -5.92 14.90 -15.83
N GLY A 44 -4.76 15.40 -16.27
CA GLY A 44 -4.16 16.62 -15.74
C GLY A 44 -3.33 16.45 -14.47
N MET A 45 -3.01 15.22 -14.03
CA MET A 45 -2.01 15.05 -12.97
C MET A 45 -0.62 15.48 -13.49
N GLU A 46 0.12 16.19 -12.64
CA GLU A 46 1.47 16.65 -12.96
C GLU A 46 2.44 15.47 -13.11
N ARG A 47 3.24 15.50 -14.18
CA ARG A 47 4.38 14.60 -14.36
C ARG A 47 5.58 15.12 -13.59
N VAL A 48 6.14 14.30 -12.73
CA VAL A 48 7.34 14.64 -11.93
C VAL A 48 8.52 13.73 -12.24
N SER A 49 9.73 14.22 -11.93
CA SER A 49 10.95 13.40 -11.91
C SER A 49 10.99 12.57 -10.62
N PRO A 50 11.37 11.28 -10.65
CA PRO A 50 11.45 10.45 -9.44
C PRO A 50 12.52 10.92 -8.43
N GLU A 51 13.44 11.80 -8.83
CA GLU A 51 14.47 12.35 -7.95
C GLU A 51 13.88 13.08 -6.74
N ILE A 52 12.66 13.62 -6.84
CA ILE A 52 11.98 14.32 -5.75
C ILE A 52 11.69 13.41 -4.54
N PHE A 53 11.69 12.09 -4.74
CA PHE A 53 11.46 11.10 -3.66
C PHE A 53 12.76 10.61 -3.03
N SER A 54 13.91 10.92 -3.62
CA SER A 54 15.20 10.45 -3.14
C SER A 54 15.61 11.25 -1.90
N THR A 55 16.01 10.54 -0.86
CA THR A 55 16.55 11.14 0.37
C THR A 55 17.90 10.53 0.71
N PRO A 56 18.82 11.29 1.33
CA PRO A 56 20.12 10.76 1.77
C PRO A 56 19.98 9.52 2.64
N LEU A 57 19.02 9.53 3.58
CA LEU A 57 18.72 8.41 4.48
C LEU A 57 18.39 7.11 3.73
N ARG A 58 17.52 7.16 2.72
CA ARG A 58 17.12 5.98 1.94
C ARG A 58 18.24 5.50 1.02
N TYR A 59 19.07 6.42 0.54
CA TYR A 59 20.22 6.08 -0.28
C TYR A 59 21.29 5.33 0.54
N GLU A 60 21.58 5.78 1.77
CA GLU A 60 22.49 5.08 2.68
C GLU A 60 22.01 3.66 3.00
N GLN A 61 20.71 3.49 3.25
CA GLN A 61 20.09 2.17 3.48
C GLN A 61 20.23 1.24 2.27
N LEU A 62 20.06 1.77 1.05
CA LEU A 62 20.29 1.00 -0.17
C LEU A 62 21.76 0.54 -0.29
N LEU A 63 22.71 1.41 0.02
CA LEU A 63 24.14 1.07 -0.01
C LEU A 63 24.48 -0.01 1.03
N ALA A 64 23.90 0.06 2.23
CA ALA A 64 24.07 -0.96 3.27
C ALA A 64 23.48 -2.31 2.83
N ALA A 65 22.23 -2.33 2.37
CA ALA A 65 21.55 -3.55 1.91
C ALA A 65 22.32 -4.25 0.78
N ARG A 66 22.90 -3.50 -0.16
CA ARG A 66 23.71 -4.04 -1.26
C ARG A 66 25.02 -4.68 -0.78
N LYS A 67 25.67 -4.11 0.24
CA LYS A 67 26.91 -4.69 0.82
C LYS A 67 26.63 -6.03 1.49
N GLU A 68 25.47 -6.17 2.12
CA GLU A 68 25.05 -7.39 2.81
C GLU A 68 24.45 -8.45 1.86
N GLY A 69 24.23 -8.11 0.58
CA GLY A 69 23.58 -8.99 -0.39
C GLY A 69 22.11 -9.28 -0.07
N ALA A 70 21.49 -8.50 0.82
CA ALA A 70 20.14 -8.72 1.32
C ALA A 70 19.13 -7.80 0.62
N THR A 71 17.93 -8.33 0.36
CA THR A 71 16.74 -7.48 0.17
C THR A 71 16.20 -7.21 1.57
N VAL A 72 16.29 -5.97 2.02
CA VAL A 72 15.95 -5.61 3.40
C VAL A 72 14.60 -4.90 3.39
N LEU A 73 13.76 -5.26 4.35
CA LEU A 73 12.59 -4.46 4.69
C LEU A 73 13.06 -3.06 5.12
N ASP A 74 12.21 -2.09 4.89
CA ASP A 74 12.62 -0.70 4.78
C ASP A 74 13.11 -0.10 6.14
N HIS A 75 14.28 0.57 6.12
CA HIS A 75 14.75 1.64 7.05
C HIS A 75 15.84 1.31 8.13
N SER A 76 16.72 2.28 8.41
CA SER A 76 17.66 2.37 9.55
C SER A 76 17.98 3.85 9.86
N GLY A 77 17.74 4.32 11.10
CA GLY A 77 18.15 5.65 11.59
C GLY A 77 17.10 6.55 12.28
N ALA A 78 15.81 6.18 12.38
CA ALA A 78 14.79 6.94 13.13
C ALA A 78 14.63 6.43 14.60
N PRO A 79 13.83 7.08 15.47
CA PRO A 79 13.73 6.78 16.92
C PRO A 79 13.28 5.36 17.33
N LEU A 80 13.05 4.46 16.38
CA LEU A 80 12.59 3.10 16.61
C LEU A 80 13.55 2.17 15.83
N ASP A 81 13.89 0.99 16.34
CA ASP A 81 14.77 0.04 15.63
C ASP A 81 14.09 -0.46 14.34
N GLU A 82 14.69 -0.11 13.21
CA GLU A 82 14.06 -0.19 11.88
C GLU A 82 14.46 -1.45 11.07
N LYS A 83 15.28 -2.36 11.63
CA LYS A 83 15.45 -3.72 11.04
C LYS A 83 14.13 -4.51 10.97
N GLN A 84 13.08 -4.02 11.63
CA GLN A 84 11.76 -4.64 11.77
C GLN A 84 10.62 -3.78 11.19
N LYS A 85 10.89 -2.68 10.48
CA LYS A 85 9.84 -1.76 9.99
C LYS A 85 9.75 -1.69 8.48
N MET A 86 8.60 -1.20 8.02
CA MET A 86 8.08 -1.38 6.67
C MET A 86 7.57 -0.01 6.21
N GLY A 87 8.15 0.52 5.12
CA GLY A 87 7.98 1.90 4.63
C GLY A 87 6.61 2.21 4.01
N THR A 88 5.58 1.52 4.46
CA THR A 88 4.21 1.67 4.02
C THR A 88 3.46 2.58 4.98
N VAL A 89 2.69 3.52 4.43
CA VAL A 89 1.78 4.40 5.16
C VAL A 89 0.35 4.05 4.79
N GLY A 90 -0.57 4.34 5.71
CA GLY A 90 -1.97 3.98 5.52
C GLY A 90 -2.91 4.75 6.43
N ALA A 91 -4.17 4.78 6.07
CA ALA A 91 -5.24 5.38 6.85
C ALA A 91 -6.54 4.60 6.68
N VAL A 92 -7.33 4.57 7.75
CA VAL A 92 -8.71 4.08 7.77
C VAL A 92 -9.59 5.11 8.48
N ALA A 93 -10.84 5.25 8.06
CA ALA A 93 -11.76 6.21 8.64
C ALA A 93 -13.22 5.74 8.58
N LEU A 94 -14.02 6.19 9.55
CA LEU A 94 -15.47 6.12 9.59
C LEU A 94 -16.00 7.55 9.61
N ASP A 95 -16.84 7.94 8.65
CA ASP A 95 -17.45 9.27 8.61
C ASP A 95 -18.76 9.35 9.42
N LEU A 96 -19.34 10.55 9.52
CA LEU A 96 -20.59 10.80 10.25
C LEU A 96 -21.82 10.16 9.59
N ASP A 97 -21.72 9.80 8.31
CA ASP A 97 -22.78 9.13 7.55
C ASP A 97 -22.67 7.60 7.63
N GLY A 98 -21.68 7.08 8.37
CA GLY A 98 -21.46 5.65 8.58
C GLY A 98 -20.67 4.97 7.46
N ASN A 99 -19.96 5.72 6.61
CA ASN A 99 -19.14 5.14 5.54
C ASN A 99 -17.73 4.83 6.01
N LEU A 100 -17.24 3.66 5.61
CA LEU A 100 -15.88 3.19 5.86
C LEU A 100 -15.01 3.38 4.61
N ALA A 101 -13.79 3.87 4.82
CA ALA A 101 -12.78 4.00 3.77
C ALA A 101 -11.40 3.59 4.27
N ALA A 102 -10.57 3.08 3.35
CA ALA A 102 -9.18 2.72 3.58
C ALA A 102 -8.31 3.19 2.40
N ALA A 103 -7.06 3.55 2.69
CA ALA A 103 -6.05 3.85 1.67
C ALA A 103 -4.66 3.47 2.17
N THR A 104 -3.85 2.87 1.29
CA THR A 104 -2.49 2.40 1.58
C THR A 104 -1.53 2.87 0.48
N SER A 105 -0.33 3.33 0.83
CA SER A 105 0.70 3.79 -0.12
C SER A 105 2.10 3.41 0.36
N THR A 106 2.99 3.05 -0.57
CA THR A 106 4.34 2.58 -0.25
C THR A 106 5.36 2.89 -1.35
N GLY A 107 6.63 3.05 -0.99
CA GLY A 107 7.76 3.02 -1.93
C GLY A 107 8.18 1.61 -2.35
N GLY A 108 7.70 0.59 -1.63
CA GLY A 108 8.09 -0.81 -1.77
C GLY A 108 9.10 -1.22 -0.71
N MET A 109 10.17 -1.90 -1.12
CA MET A 109 11.25 -2.34 -0.23
C MET A 109 12.58 -1.77 -0.71
N THR A 110 13.48 -1.48 0.23
CA THR A 110 14.87 -1.19 -0.07
C THR A 110 15.51 -2.35 -0.83
N ASN A 111 16.27 -2.03 -1.88
CA ASN A 111 16.93 -3.02 -2.75
C ASN A 111 15.96 -4.01 -3.45
N LYS A 112 14.69 -3.61 -3.67
CA LYS A 112 13.73 -4.45 -4.40
C LYS A 112 14.20 -4.79 -5.82
N LEU A 113 13.89 -6.00 -6.28
CA LEU A 113 13.96 -6.32 -7.70
C LEU A 113 12.96 -5.42 -8.46
N PRO A 114 13.38 -4.71 -9.53
CA PRO A 114 12.47 -3.88 -10.32
C PRO A 114 11.27 -4.69 -10.82
N GLY A 115 10.07 -4.11 -10.71
CA GLY A 115 8.82 -4.78 -11.06
C GLY A 115 8.17 -5.61 -9.93
N ARG A 116 8.86 -5.85 -8.80
CA ARG A 116 8.22 -6.50 -7.63
C ARG A 116 7.09 -5.64 -7.07
N VAL A 117 5.94 -6.27 -6.82
CA VAL A 117 4.75 -5.66 -6.21
C VAL A 117 4.48 -6.31 -4.85
N GLY A 118 4.25 -5.48 -3.82
CA GLY A 118 3.85 -5.92 -2.48
C GLY A 118 2.33 -5.85 -2.27
N ASP A 119 1.90 -5.93 -1.01
CA ASP A 119 0.49 -5.97 -0.61
C ASP A 119 -0.25 -4.64 -0.81
N SER A 120 0.44 -3.51 -0.65
CA SER A 120 -0.20 -2.19 -0.54
C SER A 120 -1.17 -1.80 -1.67
N PRO A 121 -0.86 -2.02 -2.97
CA PRO A 121 -1.80 -1.71 -4.05
C PRO A 121 -2.82 -2.83 -4.34
N LEU A 122 -2.80 -3.93 -3.58
CA LEU A 122 -3.64 -5.10 -3.83
C LEU A 122 -4.84 -5.10 -2.88
N VAL A 123 -6.03 -4.92 -3.45
CA VAL A 123 -7.30 -4.92 -2.72
C VAL A 123 -7.46 -6.24 -1.98
N GLY A 124 -7.78 -6.18 -0.70
CA GLY A 124 -7.94 -7.33 0.17
C GLY A 124 -6.63 -7.88 0.76
N ALA A 125 -5.46 -7.53 0.22
CA ALA A 125 -4.19 -7.85 0.84
C ALA A 125 -3.72 -6.71 1.75
N GLY A 126 -3.38 -5.55 1.17
CA GLY A 126 -2.86 -4.41 1.91
C GLY A 126 -3.87 -3.28 2.17
N CYS A 127 -5.03 -3.32 1.52
CA CYS A 127 -6.07 -2.30 1.64
C CYS A 127 -7.46 -2.89 1.38
N TYR A 128 -8.41 -2.68 2.30
CA TYR A 128 -9.79 -3.12 2.12
C TYR A 128 -10.76 -2.22 2.90
N ALA A 129 -11.98 -2.02 2.38
CA ALA A 129 -13.04 -1.32 3.09
C ALA A 129 -14.42 -1.81 2.65
N ASN A 130 -15.30 -2.06 3.62
CA ASN A 130 -16.70 -2.39 3.39
C ASN A 130 -17.56 -1.86 4.55
N ASN A 131 -18.59 -1.06 4.25
CA ASN A 131 -19.52 -0.50 5.25
C ASN A 131 -20.24 -1.58 6.08
N ALA A 132 -20.41 -2.79 5.55
CA ALA A 132 -21.04 -3.89 6.28
C ALA A 132 -20.12 -4.53 7.32
N SER A 133 -18.80 -4.27 7.29
CA SER A 133 -17.83 -4.89 8.19
C SER A 133 -16.74 -3.92 8.67
N VAL A 134 -15.67 -3.75 7.91
CA VAL A 134 -14.43 -3.12 8.39
C VAL A 134 -13.67 -2.36 7.28
N ALA A 135 -12.86 -1.39 7.70
CA ALA A 135 -11.79 -0.79 6.89
C ALA A 135 -10.42 -1.15 7.47
N VAL A 136 -9.51 -1.60 6.60
CA VAL A 136 -8.18 -2.11 6.97
C VAL A 136 -7.12 -1.57 6.01
N SER A 137 -5.99 -1.15 6.59
CA SER A 137 -4.77 -0.78 5.87
C SER A 137 -3.59 -1.46 6.53
N CYS A 138 -2.77 -2.16 5.74
CA CYS A 138 -1.66 -2.95 6.27
C CYS A 138 -0.30 -2.29 6.05
N THR A 139 0.66 -2.69 6.88
CA THR A 139 2.10 -2.45 6.69
C THR A 139 2.81 -3.73 7.12
N GLY A 140 3.63 -4.29 6.22
CA GLY A 140 3.85 -5.74 6.26
C GLY A 140 4.93 -6.26 5.33
N THR A 141 5.40 -7.48 5.63
CA THR A 141 6.16 -8.30 4.68
C THR A 141 5.16 -8.74 3.62
N GLY A 142 5.07 -7.94 2.55
CA GLY A 142 3.94 -7.97 1.60
C GLY A 142 3.61 -9.36 1.05
N GLU A 143 4.59 -10.23 0.82
CA GLU A 143 4.36 -11.60 0.33
C GLU A 143 3.43 -12.41 1.24
N VAL A 144 3.55 -12.28 2.56
CA VAL A 144 2.69 -12.99 3.53
C VAL A 144 1.29 -12.41 3.52
N PHE A 145 1.19 -11.08 3.50
CA PHE A 145 -0.09 -10.36 3.50
C PHE A 145 -0.89 -10.65 2.22
N ILE A 146 -0.21 -10.79 1.08
CA ILE A 146 -0.83 -11.23 -0.17
C ILE A 146 -1.32 -12.66 -0.05
N ARG A 147 -0.49 -13.59 0.43
CA ARG A 147 -0.86 -15.01 0.51
C ARG A 147 -2.00 -15.28 1.47
N ALA A 148 -2.13 -14.47 2.53
CA ALA A 148 -3.15 -14.58 3.54
C ALA A 148 -4.38 -13.70 3.30
N LEU A 149 -4.38 -12.83 2.27
CA LEU A 149 -5.44 -11.82 2.06
C LEU A 149 -5.70 -11.02 3.34
N ALA A 150 -4.62 -10.58 4.01
CA ALA A 150 -4.67 -10.13 5.41
C ALA A 150 -5.77 -9.07 5.69
N ALA A 151 -5.92 -8.06 4.82
CA ALA A 151 -6.95 -7.04 5.01
C ALA A 151 -8.38 -7.57 4.84
N TYR A 152 -8.62 -8.46 3.87
CA TYR A 152 -9.93 -9.06 3.63
C TYR A 152 -10.26 -10.15 4.66
N ASP A 153 -9.26 -10.86 5.17
CA ASP A 153 -9.48 -11.95 6.13
C ASP A 153 -10.06 -11.43 7.45
N ILE A 154 -9.64 -10.24 7.90
CA ILE A 154 -10.30 -9.54 9.02
C ILE A 154 -11.79 -9.37 8.75
N ALA A 155 -12.15 -8.90 7.54
CA ALA A 155 -13.54 -8.70 7.16
C ALA A 155 -14.32 -10.02 7.12
N ALA A 156 -13.75 -11.08 6.55
CA ALA A 156 -14.39 -12.38 6.42
C ALA A 156 -14.55 -13.09 7.78
N LEU A 157 -13.57 -12.97 8.68
CA LEU A 157 -13.66 -13.50 10.05
C LEU A 157 -14.78 -12.82 10.86
N MET A 158 -14.93 -11.50 10.70
CA MET A 158 -16.03 -10.77 11.33
C MET A 158 -17.38 -11.11 10.70
N ASP A 159 -17.48 -11.04 9.38
CA ASP A 159 -18.76 -11.15 8.65
C ASP A 159 -19.29 -12.60 8.63
N TYR A 160 -18.42 -13.57 8.37
CA TYR A 160 -18.81 -14.98 8.26
C TYR A 160 -18.57 -15.78 9.55
N GLY A 161 -17.48 -15.47 10.24
CA GLY A 161 -17.10 -16.15 11.48
C GLY A 161 -17.77 -15.60 12.73
N GLY A 162 -18.36 -14.41 12.66
CA GLY A 162 -18.98 -13.73 13.79
C GLY A 162 -17.98 -13.27 14.85
N LEU A 163 -16.69 -13.17 14.51
CA LEU A 163 -15.66 -12.69 15.42
C LEU A 163 -15.82 -11.19 15.65
N SER A 164 -15.47 -10.73 16.85
CA SER A 164 -15.25 -9.30 17.08
C SER A 164 -14.01 -8.81 16.33
N LEU A 165 -13.91 -7.49 16.14
CA LEU A 165 -12.73 -6.88 15.52
C LEU A 165 -11.42 -7.26 16.25
N ALA A 166 -11.44 -7.31 17.60
CA ALA A 166 -10.27 -7.65 18.39
C ALA A 166 -9.83 -9.11 18.16
N GLU A 167 -10.77 -10.05 18.12
CA GLU A 167 -10.48 -11.47 17.87
C GLU A 167 -9.99 -11.71 16.44
N ALA A 168 -10.59 -11.02 15.46
CA ALA A 168 -10.16 -11.10 14.07
C ALA A 168 -8.72 -10.58 13.90
N CYS A 169 -8.38 -9.44 14.53
CA CYS A 169 -7.03 -8.90 14.53
C CYS A 169 -6.01 -9.85 15.15
N GLU A 170 -6.29 -10.38 16.35
CA GLU A 170 -5.41 -11.34 17.04
C GLU A 170 -5.20 -12.64 16.24
N ARG A 171 -6.18 -13.02 15.40
CA ARG A 171 -6.05 -14.22 14.57
C ARG A 171 -5.11 -14.01 13.37
N VAL A 172 -5.09 -12.81 12.80
CA VAL A 172 -4.40 -12.53 11.52
C VAL A 172 -3.00 -11.94 11.73
N VAL A 173 -2.81 -11.14 12.77
CA VAL A 173 -1.56 -10.39 13.08
C VAL A 173 -0.69 -11.17 14.05
#